data_AF-Q29TV8-F1
#
_entry.id   AF-Q29TV8-F1
#
_cell.length_a   1.000
_cell.length_b   1.000
_cell.length_c   1.000
_cell.angle_alpha   90.00
_cell.angle_beta   90.00
_cell.angle_gamma   90.00
#
_symmetry.space_group_name_H-M   'P 1'
#
loop_
_entity.id
_entity.type
_entity.pdbx_description
1 polymer ?
#
loop_
_entity_poly.entity_id
_entity_poly.type
_entity_poly.pdbx_seq_one_letter_code
_entity_poly.pdbx_strand_id
1 'polypeptide(L)'
;MKSLVAFLVVLSILRIQSQAKEVFNIFVPGNNGGNVQETVTIDNQENTATINIHSGSCSSTTIFDYKHGYIASRVLSRRACYIIKMDHKAIPALDKLQRFLYEKQTMNAMASTEYTWVKYNPLKSLITKVDWFLFGSPIEQLCKHIPLYEGEVATKPREVGTGGCAKVGILGILGISICGGIHL
;
A
#
# COMPACT_ATOMS: atom_id res chain seq x y z
N MET A 1 -9.80 -6.82 45.10
CA MET A 1 -10.84 -7.03 44.05
C MET A 1 -10.73 -6.03 42.90
N LYS A 2 -10.62 -4.70 43.13
CA LYS A 2 -10.50 -3.71 42.04
C LYS A 2 -9.29 -3.93 41.09
N SER A 3 -8.13 -4.30 41.62
CA SER A 3 -6.94 -4.58 40.81
C SER A 3 -7.14 -5.75 39.85
N LEU A 4 -7.70 -6.87 40.32
CA LEU A 4 -8.02 -8.05 39.50
C LEU A 4 -8.96 -7.74 38.34
N VAL A 5 -9.99 -6.92 38.58
CA VAL A 5 -10.90 -6.48 37.51
C VAL A 5 -10.17 -5.62 36.48
N ALA A 6 -9.32 -4.69 36.91
CA ALA A 6 -8.52 -3.88 35.99
C ALA A 6 -7.58 -4.73 35.13
N PHE A 7 -6.89 -5.71 35.73
CA PHE A 7 -6.02 -6.63 34.98
C PHE A 7 -6.78 -7.44 33.93
N LEU A 8 -7.95 -7.99 34.26
CA LEU A 8 -8.77 -8.75 33.33
C LEU A 8 -9.27 -7.90 32.16
N VAL A 9 -9.67 -6.65 32.42
CA VAL A 9 -10.09 -5.69 31.38
C VAL A 9 -8.91 -5.32 30.47
N VAL A 10 -7.72 -5.09 31.02
CA VAL A 10 -6.52 -4.78 30.21
C VAL A 10 -6.12 -5.98 29.35
N LEU A 11 -6.14 -7.20 29.91
CA LEU A 11 -5.85 -8.44 29.19
C LEU A 11 -6.85 -8.71 28.05
N SER A 12 -8.15 -8.48 28.28
CA SER A 12 -9.15 -8.64 27.22
C SER A 12 -8.95 -7.63 26.09
N ILE A 13 -8.69 -6.34 26.41
CA ILE A 13 -8.41 -5.30 25.42
C ILE A 13 -7.15 -5.64 24.59
N LEU A 14 -6.06 -6.06 25.24
CA LEU A 14 -4.83 -6.48 24.56
C LEU A 14 -5.05 -7.66 23.61
N ARG A 15 -5.87 -8.65 24.01
CA ARG A 15 -6.19 -9.80 23.16
C ARG A 15 -7.04 -9.43 21.95
N ILE A 16 -7.95 -8.46 22.09
CA ILE A 16 -8.78 -7.98 20.97
C ILE A 16 -7.90 -7.27 19.93
N GLN A 17 -6.99 -6.41 20.37
CA GLN A 17 -6.09 -5.70 19.45
C GLN A 17 -5.13 -6.65 18.72
N SER A 18 -4.61 -7.67 19.40
CA SER A 18 -3.72 -8.68 18.82
C SER A 18 -4.39 -9.53 17.74
N GLN A 19 -5.69 -9.78 17.83
CA GLN A 19 -6.40 -10.62 16.84
C GLN A 19 -6.82 -9.84 15.60
N ALA A 20 -6.82 -8.50 15.64
CA ALA A 20 -7.26 -7.68 14.52
C ALA A 20 -6.18 -7.50 13.43
N LYS A 21 -4.90 -7.58 13.83
CA LYS A 21 -3.76 -7.28 12.96
C LYS A 21 -2.96 -8.54 12.63
N GLU A 22 -2.83 -8.81 11.34
CA GLU A 22 -2.02 -9.92 10.82
C GLU A 22 -0.83 -9.35 10.05
N VAL A 23 0.34 -9.96 10.22
CA VAL A 23 1.59 -9.49 9.62
C VAL A 23 2.23 -10.61 8.80
N PHE A 24 2.44 -10.35 7.52
CA PHE A 24 3.05 -11.24 6.55
C PHE A 24 4.40 -10.66 6.13
N ASN A 25 5.46 -11.46 6.19
CA ASN A 25 6.78 -11.08 5.68
C ASN A 25 7.04 -11.83 4.39
N ILE A 26 7.22 -11.08 3.30
CA ILE A 26 7.41 -11.58 1.95
C ILE A 26 8.81 -11.21 1.49
N PHE A 27 9.53 -12.17 0.93
CA PHE A 27 10.81 -11.94 0.28
C PHE A 27 10.61 -12.05 -1.23
N VAL A 28 10.90 -10.96 -1.93
CA VAL A 28 10.77 -10.90 -3.39
C VAL A 28 12.16 -10.83 -4.00
N PRO A 29 12.46 -11.66 -5.03
CA PRO A 29 13.73 -11.55 -5.75
C PRO A 29 13.89 -10.13 -6.31
N GLY A 30 14.98 -9.47 -5.94
CA GLY A 30 15.40 -8.18 -6.47
C GLY A 30 16.20 -8.34 -7.76
N ASN A 31 16.32 -7.24 -8.51
CA ASN A 31 17.02 -7.24 -9.80
C ASN A 31 18.53 -7.57 -9.70
N ASN A 32 19.16 -7.33 -8.55
CA ASN A 32 20.60 -7.52 -8.35
C ASN A 32 20.95 -8.90 -7.77
N GLY A 33 20.03 -9.87 -7.80
CA GLY A 33 20.19 -11.20 -7.20
C GLY A 33 20.02 -11.25 -5.68
N GLY A 34 19.86 -10.11 -5.01
CA GLY A 34 19.44 -10.03 -3.60
C GLY A 34 17.93 -10.09 -3.45
N ASN A 35 17.43 -10.27 -2.22
CA ASN A 35 16.00 -10.22 -1.92
C ASN A 35 15.58 -8.84 -1.42
N VAL A 36 14.43 -8.36 -1.86
CA VAL A 36 13.73 -7.22 -1.27
C VAL A 36 12.78 -7.76 -0.21
N GLN A 37 12.91 -7.26 1.01
CA GLN A 37 11.99 -7.60 2.09
C GLN A 37 10.77 -6.67 2.04
N GLU A 38 9.59 -7.28 2.08
CA GLU A 38 8.31 -6.60 2.14
C GLU A 38 7.54 -7.10 3.36
N THR A 39 6.97 -6.18 4.13
CA THR A 39 6.08 -6.50 5.24
C THR A 39 4.68 -5.99 4.92
N VAL A 40 3.71 -6.91 4.87
CA VAL A 40 2.30 -6.61 4.66
C VAL A 40 1.56 -6.78 5.97
N THR A 41 0.91 -5.73 6.46
CA THR A 41 0.07 -5.74 7.65
C THR A 41 -1.37 -5.58 7.23
N ILE A 42 -2.21 -6.56 7.55
CA ILE A 42 -3.66 -6.50 7.38
C ILE A 42 -4.26 -6.04 8.70
N ASP A 43 -5.02 -4.94 8.67
CA ASP A 43 -5.81 -4.45 9.79
C ASP A 43 -7.29 -4.64 9.45
N ASN A 44 -7.90 -5.68 10.03
CA ASN A 44 -9.30 -6.00 9.81
C ASN A 44 -10.27 -5.00 10.45
N GLN A 45 -9.82 -4.23 11.47
CA GLN A 45 -10.65 -3.21 12.12
C GLN A 45 -10.71 -1.93 11.28
N GLU A 46 -9.56 -1.48 10.77
CA GLU A 46 -9.50 -0.32 9.88
C GLU A 46 -9.86 -0.67 8.42
N ASN A 47 -9.97 -1.96 8.09
CA ASN A 47 -10.18 -2.48 6.75
C ASN A 47 -9.08 -1.99 5.78
N THR A 48 -7.83 -2.16 6.19
CA THR A 48 -6.66 -1.70 5.43
C THR A 48 -5.61 -2.78 5.27
N ALA A 49 -4.84 -2.68 4.18
CA ALA A 49 -3.57 -3.39 4.02
C ALA A 49 -2.43 -2.37 3.91
N THR A 50 -1.47 -2.43 4.83
CA THR A 50 -0.27 -1.58 4.82
C THR A 50 0.94 -2.40 4.39
N ILE A 51 1.60 -1.96 3.34
CA ILE A 51 2.75 -2.61 2.74
C ILE A 51 3.97 -1.74 2.95
N ASN A 52 5.02 -2.28 3.54
CA ASN A 52 6.32 -1.63 3.67
C ASN A 52 7.36 -2.39 2.86
N ILE A 53 7.89 -1.74 1.82
CA ILE A 53 9.00 -2.27 1.02
C ILE A 53 10.30 -1.67 1.56
N HIS A 54 11.20 -2.54 2.02
CA HIS A 54 12.51 -2.16 2.54
C HIS A 54 13.59 -2.33 1.46
N SER A 55 13.89 -1.24 0.74
CA SER A 55 14.81 -1.24 -0.41
C SER A 55 15.71 0.00 -0.43
N GLY A 56 16.28 0.34 0.73
CA GLY A 56 17.16 1.51 0.90
C GLY A 56 16.47 2.81 0.48
N SER A 57 17.06 3.56 -0.45
CA SER A 57 16.48 4.80 -0.98
C SER A 57 15.17 4.60 -1.74
N CYS A 58 14.95 3.42 -2.30
CA CYS A 58 13.73 3.05 -3.03
C CYS A 58 12.64 2.46 -2.12
N SER A 59 12.79 2.58 -0.80
CA SER A 59 11.77 2.14 0.15
C SER A 59 10.46 2.90 -0.09
N SER A 60 9.36 2.20 0.11
CA SER A 60 8.03 2.78 -0.01
C SER A 60 7.07 2.15 0.99
N THR A 61 6.05 2.92 1.34
CA THR A 61 4.93 2.44 2.13
C THR A 61 3.67 2.67 1.31
N THR A 62 2.89 1.63 1.10
CA THR A 62 1.61 1.70 0.40
C THR A 62 0.50 1.26 1.34
N ILE A 63 -0.59 2.02 1.41
CA ILE A 63 -1.81 1.67 2.12
C ILE A 63 -2.91 1.45 1.10
N PHE A 64 -3.54 0.28 1.15
CA PHE A 64 -4.82 0.02 0.51
C PHE A 64 -5.88 0.25 1.58
N ASP A 65 -6.59 1.36 1.47
CA ASP A 65 -7.69 1.70 2.36
C ASP A 65 -9.02 1.30 1.70
N TYR A 66 -9.52 0.12 2.06
CA TYR A 66 -10.75 -0.42 1.48
C TYR A 66 -12.00 0.27 2.04
N LYS A 67 -11.90 0.90 3.21
CA LYS A 67 -13.01 1.65 3.83
C LYS A 67 -13.30 2.94 3.05
N HIS A 68 -12.26 3.65 2.64
CA HIS A 68 -12.39 4.91 1.90
C HIS A 68 -12.27 4.72 0.37
N GLY A 69 -11.79 3.56 -0.09
CA GLY A 69 -11.71 3.24 -1.53
C GLY A 69 -10.51 3.89 -2.22
N TYR A 70 -9.40 4.08 -1.51
CA TYR A 70 -8.18 4.70 -2.01
C TYR A 70 -6.94 3.87 -1.73
N ILE A 71 -5.96 3.99 -2.60
CA ILE A 71 -4.59 3.54 -2.38
C ILE A 71 -3.73 4.79 -2.21
N ALA A 72 -2.94 4.84 -1.14
CA ALA A 72 -1.91 5.85 -0.96
C ALA A 72 -0.54 5.19 -0.98
N SER A 73 0.41 5.73 -1.74
CA SER A 73 1.79 5.24 -1.74
C SER A 73 2.78 6.37 -1.53
N ARG A 74 3.55 6.29 -0.44
CA ARG A 74 4.66 7.18 -0.16
C ARG A 74 5.96 6.54 -0.63
N VAL A 75 6.67 7.22 -1.52
CA VAL A 75 7.95 6.74 -2.07
C VAL A 75 9.08 7.63 -1.55
N LEU A 76 10.01 7.04 -0.80
CA LEU A 76 11.06 7.78 -0.10
C LEU A 76 11.98 8.54 -1.06
N SER A 77 12.45 7.89 -2.13
CA SER A 77 13.32 8.50 -3.15
C SER A 77 12.69 9.69 -3.86
N ARG A 78 11.36 9.71 -3.96
CA ARG A 78 10.60 10.78 -4.64
C ARG A 78 10.09 11.86 -3.70
N ARG A 79 10.17 11.63 -2.38
CA ARG A 79 9.66 12.54 -1.34
C ARG A 79 8.24 13.01 -1.65
N ALA A 80 7.41 12.07 -2.09
CA ALA A 80 6.04 12.33 -2.54
C ALA A 80 5.12 11.20 -2.07
N CYS A 81 3.86 11.52 -1.90
CA CYS A 81 2.79 10.55 -1.76
C CYS A 81 1.86 10.62 -2.98
N TYR A 82 1.43 9.45 -3.43
CA TYR A 82 0.56 9.27 -4.57
C TYR A 82 -0.78 8.72 -4.11
N ILE A 83 -1.87 9.39 -4.44
CA ILE A 83 -3.24 8.97 -4.12
C ILE A 83 -3.89 8.43 -5.39
N ILE A 84 -4.40 7.21 -5.33
CA ILE A 84 -5.00 6.50 -6.45
C ILE A 84 -6.37 6.02 -6.00
N LYS A 85 -7.41 6.29 -6.80
CA LYS A 85 -8.74 5.74 -6.53
C LYS A 85 -8.74 4.23 -6.78
N MET A 86 -9.27 3.45 -5.85
CA MET A 86 -9.33 2.00 -5.96
C MET A 86 -10.36 1.59 -7.00
N ASP A 87 -9.98 0.72 -7.95
CA ASP A 87 -10.94 -0.02 -8.76
C ASP A 87 -11.18 -1.39 -8.14
N HIS A 88 -12.33 -1.57 -7.48
CA HIS A 88 -12.70 -2.82 -6.82
C HIS A 88 -12.88 -4.01 -7.78
N LYS A 89 -12.91 -3.79 -9.11
CA LYS A 89 -12.88 -4.87 -10.09
C LYS A 89 -11.46 -5.37 -10.34
N ALA A 90 -10.48 -4.47 -10.31
CA ALA A 90 -9.07 -4.77 -10.55
C ALA A 90 -8.34 -5.18 -9.26
N ILE A 91 -8.75 -4.63 -8.12
CA ILE A 91 -8.12 -4.85 -6.82
C ILE A 91 -8.98 -5.84 -6.02
N PRO A 92 -8.42 -6.98 -5.57
CA PRO A 92 -9.17 -7.96 -4.80
C PRO A 92 -9.60 -7.38 -3.45
N ALA A 93 -10.75 -7.84 -2.95
CA ALA A 93 -11.20 -7.56 -1.59
C ALA A 93 -10.17 -8.02 -0.54
N LEU A 94 -10.22 -7.41 0.66
CA LEU A 94 -9.21 -7.60 1.70
C LEU A 94 -9.07 -9.06 2.16
N ASP A 95 -10.18 -9.78 2.32
CA ASP A 95 -10.24 -11.19 2.68
C ASP A 95 -9.55 -12.08 1.62
N LYS A 96 -9.81 -11.79 0.35
CA LYS A 96 -9.17 -12.49 -0.77
C LYS A 96 -7.68 -12.16 -0.85
N LEU A 97 -7.30 -10.92 -0.57
CA LEU A 97 -5.90 -10.51 -0.51
C LEU A 97 -5.16 -11.22 0.64
N GLN A 98 -5.76 -11.30 1.82
CA GLN A 98 -5.21 -12.01 2.97
C GLN A 98 -4.98 -13.49 2.65
N ARG A 99 -5.95 -14.13 1.97
CA ARG A 99 -5.78 -15.51 1.48
C ARG A 99 -4.59 -15.64 0.52
N PHE A 100 -4.44 -14.73 -0.44
CA PHE A 100 -3.29 -14.74 -1.35
C PHE A 100 -1.95 -14.57 -0.64
N LEU A 101 -1.90 -13.72 0.39
CA LEU A 101 -0.70 -13.53 1.21
C LEU A 101 -0.33 -14.82 1.96
N TYR A 102 -1.31 -15.48 2.58
CA TYR A 102 -1.12 -16.75 3.25
C TYR A 102 -0.64 -17.84 2.28
N GLU A 103 -1.28 -17.96 1.11
CA GLU A 103 -0.91 -18.93 0.08
C GLU A 103 0.51 -18.68 -0.47
N LYS A 104 0.90 -17.40 -0.64
CA LYS A 104 2.27 -17.03 -1.03
C LYS A 104 3.29 -17.39 0.05
N GLN A 105 3.01 -17.10 1.31
CA GLN A 105 3.93 -17.40 2.41
C GLN A 105 4.11 -18.91 2.64
N THR A 106 3.06 -19.70 2.45
CA THR A 106 3.07 -21.15 2.75
C THR A 106 3.50 -22.02 1.57
N MET A 107 3.12 -21.66 0.34
CA MET A 107 3.34 -22.51 -0.84
C MET A 107 4.30 -21.91 -1.87
N ASN A 108 4.74 -20.65 -1.69
CA ASN A 108 5.51 -19.88 -2.67
C ASN A 108 4.88 -19.89 -4.09
N ALA A 109 3.58 -20.13 -4.18
CA ALA A 109 2.88 -20.48 -5.42
C ALA A 109 2.42 -19.26 -6.23
N MET A 110 2.54 -18.05 -5.67
CA MET A 110 2.00 -16.82 -6.28
C MET A 110 3.09 -15.79 -6.52
N ALA A 111 3.64 -15.81 -7.73
CA ALA A 111 4.44 -14.73 -8.28
C ALA A 111 3.76 -14.24 -9.57
N SER A 112 2.98 -13.18 -9.46
CA SER A 112 2.52 -12.39 -10.61
C SER A 112 3.60 -11.39 -11.00
N THR A 113 4.02 -11.39 -12.26
CA THR A 113 4.92 -10.35 -12.81
C THR A 113 4.16 -9.12 -13.33
N GLU A 114 2.83 -9.15 -13.26
CA GLU A 114 1.96 -8.07 -13.74
C GLU A 114 1.92 -6.91 -12.75
N TYR A 115 1.93 -5.69 -13.31
CA TYR A 115 1.81 -4.46 -12.54
C TYR A 115 0.61 -3.66 -13.01
N THR A 116 -0.14 -3.09 -12.07
CA THR A 116 -1.08 -2.01 -12.36
C THR A 116 -0.28 -0.75 -12.66
N TRP A 117 -0.46 -0.23 -13.86
CA TRP A 117 0.23 0.96 -14.32
C TRP A 117 -0.51 2.20 -13.84
N VAL A 118 0.19 3.10 -13.18
CA VAL A 118 -0.35 4.36 -12.67
C VAL A 118 0.48 5.48 -13.26
N LYS A 119 -0.18 6.45 -13.91
CA LYS A 119 0.45 7.68 -14.38
C LYS A 119 0.10 8.84 -13.45
N TYR A 120 1.03 9.76 -13.30
CA TYR A 120 0.74 11.07 -12.71
C TYR A 120 1.48 12.16 -13.49
N ASN A 121 0.92 13.36 -13.49
CA ASN A 121 1.56 14.53 -14.09
C ASN A 121 2.10 15.44 -12.97
N PRO A 122 3.43 15.55 -12.80
CA PRO A 122 4.02 16.35 -11.73
C PRO A 122 3.59 17.83 -11.70
N LEU A 123 3.12 18.37 -12.82
CA LEU A 123 2.69 19.76 -12.96
C LEU A 123 1.18 19.95 -12.74
N LYS A 124 0.37 18.93 -13.05
CA LYS A 124 -1.10 19.05 -13.09
C LYS A 124 -1.81 18.27 -11.98
N SER A 125 -1.20 17.23 -11.42
CA SER A 125 -1.87 16.35 -10.45
C SER A 125 -1.53 16.64 -8.99
N LEU A 126 -0.87 17.77 -8.70
CA LEU A 126 -0.57 18.17 -7.33
C LEU A 126 -1.87 18.54 -6.58
N ILE A 127 -2.18 17.81 -5.52
CA ILE A 127 -3.32 18.06 -4.64
C ILE A 127 -2.91 19.16 -3.64
N THR A 128 -3.42 20.38 -3.86
CA THR A 128 -3.11 21.55 -3.01
C THR A 128 -4.11 21.75 -1.87
N LYS A 129 -5.35 21.31 -2.07
CA LYS A 129 -6.41 21.31 -1.05
C LYS A 129 -6.85 19.88 -0.84
N VAL A 130 -6.56 19.34 0.33
CA VAL A 130 -6.87 17.97 0.71
C VAL A 130 -7.94 17.96 1.77
N ASP A 131 -8.94 17.10 1.59
CA ASP A 131 -9.89 16.73 2.62
C ASP A 131 -9.52 15.34 3.16
N TRP A 132 -8.88 15.33 4.33
CA TRP A 132 -8.44 14.08 4.97
C TRP A 132 -9.62 13.22 5.45
N PHE A 133 -10.81 13.80 5.62
CA PHE A 133 -12.00 13.01 5.94
C PHE A 133 -12.36 12.06 4.79
N LEU A 134 -12.10 12.46 3.53
CA LEU A 134 -12.35 11.62 2.36
C LEU A 134 -11.34 10.47 2.23
N PHE A 135 -10.06 10.73 2.56
CA PHE A 135 -9.00 9.72 2.41
C PHE A 135 -8.81 8.84 3.64
N GLY A 136 -9.29 9.28 4.80
CA GLY A 136 -9.16 8.54 6.04
C GLY A 136 -7.84 8.81 6.77
N SER A 137 -7.87 8.54 8.08
CA SER A 137 -6.73 8.74 8.97
C SER A 137 -5.48 7.92 8.60
N PRO A 138 -5.56 6.67 8.11
CA PRO A 138 -4.37 5.93 7.69
C PRO A 138 -3.58 6.64 6.57
N ILE A 139 -4.29 7.15 5.57
CA ILE A 139 -3.69 7.89 4.45
C ILE A 139 -3.16 9.25 4.92
N GLU A 140 -3.91 9.95 5.78
CA GLU A 140 -3.42 11.20 6.39
C GLU A 140 -2.08 10.97 7.09
N GLN A 141 -2.01 9.98 7.99
CA GLN A 141 -0.79 9.70 8.75
C GLN A 141 0.40 9.38 7.84
N LEU A 142 0.16 8.69 6.73
CA LEU A 142 1.21 8.35 5.76
C LEU A 142 1.73 9.58 4.99
N CYS A 143 0.82 10.44 4.54
CA CYS A 143 1.08 11.41 3.47
C CYS A 143 1.10 12.86 3.93
N LYS A 144 0.70 13.16 5.17
CA LYS A 144 0.69 14.51 5.71
C LYS A 144 2.10 15.13 5.68
N HIS A 145 2.15 16.43 5.36
CA HIS A 145 3.36 17.26 5.25
C HIS A 145 4.30 16.91 4.07
N ILE A 146 3.82 16.19 3.05
CA ILE A 146 4.59 15.83 1.86
C ILE A 146 3.75 16.21 0.62
N PRO A 147 4.36 16.49 -0.55
CA PRO A 147 3.59 16.67 -1.79
C PRO A 147 2.69 15.46 -2.10
N LEU A 148 1.41 15.74 -2.35
CA LEU A 148 0.41 14.75 -2.74
C LEU A 148 0.13 14.85 -4.23
N TYR A 149 0.24 13.76 -4.96
CA TYR A 149 -0.10 13.69 -6.37
C TYR A 149 -1.25 12.71 -6.58
N GLU A 150 -2.26 13.13 -7.34
CA GLU A 150 -3.26 12.22 -7.87
C GLU A 150 -2.63 11.34 -8.96
N GLY A 151 -2.85 10.03 -8.85
CA GLY A 151 -2.43 9.02 -9.81
C GLY A 151 -3.65 8.42 -10.51
N GLU A 152 -3.58 8.34 -11.83
CA GLU A 152 -4.59 7.72 -12.68
C GLU A 152 -4.13 6.32 -13.10
N VAL A 153 -5.00 5.33 -12.96
CA VAL A 153 -4.73 3.99 -13.48
C VAL A 153 -4.74 4.06 -15.02
N ALA A 154 -3.62 3.67 -15.63
CA ALA A 154 -3.49 3.54 -17.06
C ALA A 154 -4.00 2.17 -17.53
N THR A 155 -4.71 2.14 -18.65
CA THR A 155 -5.21 0.87 -19.20
C THR A 155 -4.12 0.10 -19.93
N LYS A 156 -3.09 0.81 -20.41
CA LYS A 156 -1.97 0.22 -21.15
C LYS A 156 -0.63 0.77 -20.65
N PRO A 157 0.44 -0.05 -20.64
CA PRO A 157 1.79 0.42 -20.29
C PRO A 157 2.29 1.57 -21.18
N ARG A 158 1.79 1.67 -22.41
CA ARG A 158 2.19 2.75 -23.34
C ARG A 158 1.63 4.13 -22.95
N GLU A 159 0.63 4.18 -22.07
CA GLU A 159 -0.03 5.42 -21.63
C GLU A 159 0.70 6.11 -20.48
N VAL A 160 1.64 5.43 -19.81
CA VAL A 160 2.32 5.96 -18.61
C VAL A 160 3.53 6.86 -18.92
N GLY A 161 3.79 7.15 -20.20
CA GLY A 161 4.92 7.97 -20.64
C GLY A 161 6.27 7.27 -20.46
N THR A 162 7.34 7.90 -20.96
CA THR A 162 8.73 7.38 -20.89
C THR A 162 9.47 7.78 -19.61
N GLY A 163 8.80 8.46 -18.66
CA GLY A 163 9.45 8.91 -17.43
C GLY A 163 9.66 7.77 -16.44
N GLY A 164 10.51 8.03 -15.45
CA GLY A 164 10.88 7.02 -14.45
C GLY A 164 9.65 6.51 -13.69
N CYS A 165 9.59 5.19 -13.48
CA CYS A 165 8.56 4.53 -12.68
C CYS A 165 9.10 4.08 -11.31
N ALA A 166 8.24 4.06 -10.30
CA ALA A 166 8.51 3.49 -8.98
C ALA A 166 7.58 2.29 -8.76
N LYS A 167 8.17 1.14 -8.42
CA LYS A 167 7.44 -0.07 -8.09
C LYS A 167 7.05 -0.05 -6.62
N VAL A 168 5.76 -0.16 -6.35
CA VAL A 168 5.16 -0.10 -5.01
C VAL A 168 4.03 -1.15 -4.91
N GLY A 169 3.34 -1.20 -3.77
CA GLY A 169 2.27 -2.18 -3.55
C GLY A 169 2.84 -3.54 -3.15
N ILE A 170 2.09 -4.63 -3.39
CA ILE A 170 2.50 -5.98 -2.96
C ILE A 170 3.27 -6.64 -4.09
N LEU A 171 4.60 -6.61 -4.03
CA LEU A 171 5.44 -7.10 -5.11
C LEU A 171 5.19 -8.60 -5.36
N GLY A 172 4.87 -8.94 -6.60
CA GLY A 172 4.57 -10.31 -6.99
C GLY A 172 3.13 -10.79 -6.71
N ILE A 173 2.24 -9.96 -6.16
CA ILE A 173 0.80 -10.26 -6.06
C ILE A 173 0.00 -9.12 -6.70
N LEU A 174 0.20 -7.90 -6.21
CA LEU A 174 -0.51 -6.70 -6.61
C LEU A 174 0.47 -5.53 -6.69
N GLY A 175 1.41 -5.65 -7.63
CA GLY A 175 2.42 -4.62 -7.88
C GLY A 175 1.79 -3.43 -8.57
N ILE A 176 2.18 -2.23 -8.17
CA ILE A 176 1.78 -0.97 -8.80
C ILE A 176 3.04 -0.28 -9.31
N SER A 177 3.00 0.19 -10.55
CA SER A 177 4.09 0.95 -11.18
C SER A 177 3.65 2.40 -11.36
N ILE A 178 4.14 3.29 -10.49
CA ILE A 178 3.81 4.72 -10.50
C ILE A 178 4.83 5.46 -11.37
N CYS A 179 4.41 5.93 -12.52
CA CYS A 179 5.23 6.56 -13.54
C CYS A 179 4.90 8.04 -13.66
N GLY A 180 5.93 8.88 -13.65
CA GLY A 180 5.78 10.31 -13.88
C GLY A 180 5.90 10.59 -15.37
N GLY A 181 4.93 11.30 -15.95
CA GLY A 181 4.97 11.67 -17.36
C GLY A 181 4.52 13.11 -17.56
N ILE A 182 5.23 13.86 -18.39
CA ILE A 182 4.77 15.13 -18.92
C ILE A 182 4.18 14.82 -20.30
N HIS A 183 2.92 14.41 -20.36
CA HIS A 183 2.16 14.58 -21.60
C HIS A 183 1.76 16.06 -21.64
N LEU A 184 2.52 16.84 -22.43
CA LEU A 184 2.18 18.21 -22.80
C LEU A 184 0.90 18.20 -23.65
#